data_AF-A0AAV5UXZ8-F1
#
_entry.id   AF-A0AAV5UXZ8-F1
#
_cell.length_a   1.000
_cell.length_b   1.000
_cell.length_c   1.000
_cell.angle_alpha   90.00
_cell.angle_beta   90.00
_cell.angle_gamma   90.00
#
_symmetry.space_group_name_H-M   'P 1'
#
loop_
_entity.id
_entity.type
_entity.pdbx_description
1 polymer ?
#
loop_
_entity_poly.entity_id
_entity_poly.type
_entity_poly.pdbx_seq_one_letter_code
_entity_poly.pdbx_strand_id
1 'polypeptide(L)'
;NKEFYAVLALILCDVDPYAEVSDSVQSLLDEIRLDVFEDLQRYYKNVMGLYEYSTRLGHLITLCHVIQECHSLSIEFSRFSHLVFDLHD
;
A
#
# COMPACT_ATOMS: atom_id res chain seq x y z
N ASN A 1 10.31 -5.96 11.81
CA ASN A 1 8.97 -5.48 12.25
C ASN A 1 8.64 -4.05 11.82
N LYS A 2 9.53 -3.05 11.91
CA LYS A 2 9.19 -1.66 11.52
C LYS A 2 8.79 -1.47 10.04
N GLU A 3 9.54 -2.08 9.13
CA GLU A 3 9.21 -2.06 7.69
C GLU A 3 7.88 -2.72 7.37
N PHE A 4 7.56 -3.82 8.04
CA PHE A 4 6.28 -4.50 7.88
C PHE A 4 5.10 -3.59 8.27
N TYR A 5 5.21 -2.88 9.40
CA TYR A 5 4.18 -1.91 9.81
C TYR A 5 4.08 -0.72 8.85
N ALA A 6 5.21 -0.26 8.31
CA ALA A 6 5.21 0.79 7.30
C ALA A 6 4.49 0.33 6.02
N VAL A 7 4.76 -0.89 5.55
CA VAL A 7 4.05 -1.48 4.40
C VAL A 7 2.55 -1.59 4.67
N LEU A 8 2.14 -2.06 5.85
CA LEU A 8 0.72 -2.10 6.23
C LEU A 8 0.06 -0.71 6.20
N ALA A 9 0.73 0.31 6.75
CA ALA A 9 0.22 1.67 6.74
C ALA A 9 0.07 2.22 5.31
N LEU A 10 1.07 1.97 4.44
CA LEU A 10 1.01 2.38 3.03
C LEU A 10 -0.12 1.69 2.26
N ILE A 11 -0.33 0.39 2.49
CA ILE A 11 -1.44 -0.35 1.87
C ILE A 11 -2.79 0.18 2.34
N LEU A 12 -2.94 0.48 3.64
CA LEU A 12 -4.19 1.04 4.17
C LEU A 12 -4.48 2.46 3.67
N CYS A 13 -3.45 3.19 3.28
CA CYS A 13 -3.62 4.50 2.65
C CYS A 13 -3.94 4.39 1.16
N ASP A 14 -3.89 3.20 0.57
CA ASP A 14 -4.26 3.02 -0.81
C ASP A 14 -5.77 2.80 -0.92
N VAL A 15 -6.45 3.80 -1.48
CA VAL A 15 -7.89 3.73 -1.70
C VAL A 15 -8.13 3.33 -3.14
N ASP A 16 -9.22 2.60 -3.38
CA ASP A 16 -9.66 2.28 -4.72
C ASP A 16 -9.72 3.57 -5.56
N PRO A 17 -8.99 3.66 -6.70
CA PRO A 17 -9.01 4.84 -7.56
C PRO A 17 -10.40 5.14 -8.14
N TYR A 18 -11.33 4.19 -8.07
CA TYR A 18 -12.73 4.37 -8.47
C TYR A 18 -13.66 4.74 -7.30
N ALA A 19 -13.16 4.74 -6.06
CA ALA A 19 -13.92 5.24 -4.92
C ALA A 19 -13.92 6.77 -4.93
N GLU A 20 -15.11 7.37 -4.86
CA GLU A 20 -15.23 8.81 -4.61
C GLU A 20 -14.87 9.09 -3.15
N VAL A 21 -13.62 9.46 -2.93
CA VAL A 21 -13.10 9.88 -1.62
C VAL A 21 -13.10 11.41 -1.57
N SER A 22 -13.48 12.00 -0.44
CA SER A 22 -13.43 13.47 -0.30
C SER A 22 -11.99 13.97 -0.32
N ASP A 23 -11.76 15.17 -0.85
CA ASP A 23 -10.42 15.80 -0.90
C ASP A 23 -9.73 15.85 0.47
N SER A 24 -10.52 16.04 1.53
CA SER A 24 -10.02 16.03 2.91
C SER A 24 -9.46 14.68 3.34
N VAL A 25 -10.09 13.58 2.93
CA VAL A 25 -9.61 12.23 3.23
C VAL A 25 -8.41 11.92 2.35
N GLN A 26 -8.43 12.26 1.07
CA GLN A 26 -7.27 12.08 0.20
C GLN A 26 -6.04 12.81 0.75
N SER A 27 -6.20 14.07 1.18
CA SER A 27 -5.13 14.87 1.77
C SER A 27 -4.56 14.23 3.05
N LEU A 28 -5.44 13.69 3.91
CA LEU A 28 -5.03 12.97 5.11
C LEU A 28 -4.21 11.71 4.77
N LEU A 29 -4.63 10.96 3.74
CA LEU A 29 -3.90 9.77 3.31
C LEU A 29 -2.53 10.12 2.71
N ASP A 30 -2.45 11.21 1.94
CA ASP A 30 -1.19 11.73 1.42
C ASP A 30 -0.23 12.14 2.56
N GLU A 31 -0.75 12.79 3.60
CA GLU A 31 0.01 13.16 4.81
C GLU A 31 0.54 11.92 5.53
N ILE A 32 -0.30 10.90 5.76
CA ILE A 32 0.13 9.66 6.40
C ILE A 32 1.21 8.95 5.58
N ARG A 33 1.08 8.90 4.24
CA ARG A 33 2.11 8.29 3.38
C ARG A 33 3.44 9.03 3.54
N LEU A 34 3.41 10.36 3.55
CA LEU A 34 4.61 11.18 3.75
C LEU A 34 5.28 10.88 5.10
N ASP A 35 4.50 10.87 6.18
CA ASP A 35 4.99 10.59 7.54
C ASP A 35 5.65 9.21 7.64
N VAL A 36 5.02 8.19 7.05
CA VAL A 36 5.58 6.83 7.02
C VAL A 36 6.91 6.78 6.28
N PHE A 37 7.05 7.50 5.15
CA PHE A 37 8.31 7.57 4.44
C PHE A 37 9.39 8.30 5.24
N GLU A 38 9.07 9.42 5.89
CA GLU A 38 10.01 10.14 6.75
C GLU A 38 10.49 9.28 7.93
N ASP A 39 9.58 8.55 8.56
CA ASP A 39 9.89 7.63 9.66
C ASP A 39 10.78 6.47 9.21
N LEU A 40 10.53 5.90 8.03
CA LEU A 40 11.40 4.89 7.44
C LEU A 40 12.81 5.44 7.19
N GLN A 41 12.92 6.65 6.63
CA GLN A 41 14.22 7.29 6.41
C GLN A 41 14.97 7.53 7.72
N ARG A 42 14.27 8.02 8.74
CA ARG A 42 14.84 8.25 10.07
C ARG A 42 15.27 6.93 10.72
N TYR A 43 14.47 5.88 10.58
CA TYR A 43 14.81 4.54 11.06
C TYR A 43 16.06 3.99 10.37
N TYR A 44 16.15 4.11 9.05
CA TYR A 44 17.34 3.66 8.31
C TYR A 44 18.61 4.39 8.73
N LYS A 45 18.56 5.72 8.80
CA LYS A 45 19.72 6.54 9.19
C LYS A 45 20.12 6.32 10.65
N ASN A 46 19.18 6.50 11.57
CA ASN A 46 19.51 6.66 12.99
C ASN A 46 19.55 5.33 13.74
N VAL A 47 18.78 4.34 13.31
CA VAL A 47 18.71 3.03 13.99
C VAL A 47 19.55 1.99 13.27
N MET A 48 19.50 1.95 11.95
CA MET A 48 20.27 0.97 11.16
C MET A 48 21.65 1.46 10.72
N GLY A 49 21.95 2.77 10.85
CA GLY A 49 23.20 3.34 10.38
C GLY A 49 23.38 3.28 8.85
N LEU A 50 22.28 3.13 8.11
CA LEU A 50 22.26 3.06 6.65
C LEU A 50 22.12 4.46 6.07
N TYR A 51 23.05 4.84 5.19
CA TYR A 51 23.00 6.09 4.43
C TYR A 51 22.50 5.86 3.00
N GLU A 52 22.82 4.69 2.42
CA GLU A 52 22.38 4.24 1.10
C GLU A 52 21.14 3.32 1.21
N TYR A 53 20.01 3.88 1.69
CA TYR A 53 18.76 3.12 1.87
C TYR A 53 17.76 3.28 0.72
N SER A 54 18.12 4.02 -0.34
CA SER A 54 17.25 4.30 -1.49
C SER A 54 16.76 3.03 -2.18
N THR A 55 17.65 2.05 -2.42
CA THR A 55 17.29 0.73 -2.98
C THR A 55 16.28 0.00 -2.10
N ARG A 56 16.47 0.06 -0.78
CA ARG A 56 15.60 -0.62 0.19
C ARG A 56 14.21 0.02 0.25
N LEU A 57 14.15 1.35 0.23
CA LEU A 57 12.88 2.08 0.06
C LEU A 57 12.21 1.73 -1.27
N GLY A 58 12.97 1.70 -2.37
CA GLY A 58 12.47 1.29 -3.67
C GLY A 58 11.83 -0.10 -3.64
N HIS A 59 12.50 -1.08 -3.03
CA HIS A 59 11.95 -2.42 -2.87
C HIS A 59 10.65 -2.44 -2.06
N LEU A 60 10.55 -1.65 -0.99
CA LEU A 60 9.31 -1.56 -0.19
C LEU A 60 8.16 -0.95 -0.99
N ILE A 61 8.43 0.10 -1.76
CA ILE A 61 7.42 0.74 -2.62
C ILE A 61 6.97 -0.25 -3.71
N THR A 62 7.90 -0.94 -4.37
CA THR A 62 7.57 -2.00 -5.34
C THR A 62 6.71 -3.09 -4.69
N LEU A 63 7.04 -3.52 -3.46
CA LEU A 63 6.24 -4.50 -2.75
C LEU A 63 4.81 -3.99 -2.48
N CYS A 64 4.65 -2.72 -2.11
CA CYS A 64 3.33 -2.12 -1.93
C CYS A 64 2.51 -2.19 -3.23
N HIS A 65 3.09 -1.80 -4.37
CA HIS A 65 2.43 -1.89 -5.67
C HIS A 65 2.06 -3.33 -6.05
N VAL A 66 2.94 -4.31 -5.80
CA VAL A 66 2.63 -5.73 -6.07
C VAL A 66 1.45 -6.20 -5.22
N ILE A 67 1.37 -5.80 -3.95
CA ILE A 67 0.25 -6.17 -3.07
C ILE A 67 -1.06 -5.57 -3.58
N GLN A 68 -1.03 -4.32 -4.05
CA GLN A 68 -2.20 -3.66 -4.64
C GLN A 68 -2.67 -4.37 -5.90
N GLU A 69 -1.75 -4.74 -6.80
CA GLU A 69 -2.08 -5.50 -8.00
C GLU A 69 -2.70 -6.87 -7.66
N CYS A 70 -2.11 -7.60 -6.69
CA CYS A 70 -2.66 -8.85 -6.21
C CYS A 70 -4.07 -8.69 -5.62
N HIS A 71 -4.32 -7.60 -4.89
CA HIS A 71 -5.63 -7.29 -4.32
C HIS A 71 -6.66 -7.04 -5.43
N SER A 72 -6.33 -6.21 -6.43
CA SER A 72 -7.19 -5.95 -7.59
C SER A 72 -7.54 -7.24 -8.34
N LEU A 73 -6.54 -8.08 -8.64
CA LEU A 73 -6.76 -9.38 -9.29
C LEU A 73 -7.65 -10.31 -8.45
N SER A 74 -7.49 -10.28 -7.11
CA SER A 74 -8.32 -11.07 -6.20
C SER A 74 -9.78 -10.62 -6.20
N ILE A 75 -10.03 -9.32 -6.26
CA ILE A 75 -11.39 -8.76 -6.41
C ILE A 75 -12.01 -9.22 -7.73
N GLU A 76 -11.28 -9.10 -8.84
CA GLU A 76 -11.78 -9.54 -10.15
C GLU A 76 -12.11 -11.04 -10.18
N PHE A 77 -11.21 -11.87 -9.65
CA PHE A 77 -11.43 -13.30 -9.54
C PHE A 77 -12.66 -13.64 -8.68
N SER A 78 -12.87 -12.92 -7.58
CA SER A 78 -14.04 -13.09 -6.72
C SER A 78 -15.34 -12.71 -7.44
N ARG A 79 -15.34 -11.60 -8.20
CA ARG A 79 -16.49 -11.19 -9.02
C ARG A 79 -16.83 -12.22 -10.10
N PHE A 80 -15.81 -12.71 -10.81
CA PHE A 80 -16.00 -13.75 -11.82
C PHE A 80 -16.58 -15.03 -11.21
N SER A 81 -16.05 -15.46 -10.07
CA SER A 81 -16.52 -16.66 -9.39
C SER A 81 -18.00 -16.54 -9.00
N HIS A 82 -18.40 -15.41 -8.41
CA HIS A 82 -19.82 -15.17 -8.09
C HIS A 82 -20.71 -15.22 -9.33
N LEU A 83 -20.32 -14.57 -10.43
CA LEU A 83 -21.09 -14.60 -11.68
C LEU A 83 -21.28 -16.02 -12.22
N VAL A 84 -20.21 -16.84 -12.18
CA VAL A 84 -20.29 -18.24 -12.66
C VAL A 84 -21.24 -19.06 -11.81
N PHE A 85 -21.25 -18.88 -10.49
CA PHE A 85 -22.18 -19.57 -9.61
C PHE A 85 -23.62 -19.08 -9.80
N ASP A 86 -23.84 -17.76 -9.89
CA ASP A 86 -25.18 -17.18 -10.11
C ASP A 86 -25.79 -17.57 -11.47
N LEU A 87 -24.97 -17.85 -12.49
CA LEU A 87 -25.44 -18.34 -13.79
C LEU A 87 -25.79 -19.84 -13.81
N HIS A 88 -25.38 -20.57 -12.78
CA HIS A 88 -25.56 -22.03 -12.69
C HIS A 88 -26.72 -22.47 -11.78
N ASP A 89 -27.38 -21.52 -11.10
CA ASP A 89 -28.63 -21.67 -10.34
C ASP A 89 -29.85 -21.16 -11.13
#